data_AF-X1J1B4-F1
#
_entry.id   AF-X1J1B4-F1
#
_cell.length_a   1.000
_cell.length_b   1.000
_cell.length_c   1.000
_cell.angle_alpha   90.00
_cell.angle_beta   90.00
_cell.angle_gamma   90.00
#
_symmetry.space_group_name_H-M   'P 1'
#
loop_
_entity.id
_entity.type
_entity.pdbx_description
1 polymer ?
#
loop_
_entity_poly.entity_id
_entity_poly.type
_entity_poly.pdbx_seq_one_letter_code
_entity_poly.pdbx_strand_id
1 'polypeptide(L)'
;MTVKNCAIDATVTIKGVSLDDETFDKSYIVINGIYDLSSEECNVRLGVQNLERIAEDLGDNETTWTGQKIVCIGTQTYPGLGTRGLLWRGVKPGQKEPARAPVAAVDVDGIINKILANKPDMTRNAVMKLIEEEKAKAGGLLTDEAAVHLVASNLGVK
;
A
#
# COMPACT_ATOMS: atom_id res chain seq x y z
N MET A 1 9.36 -4.44 -5.93
CA MET A 1 8.76 -5.13 -4.76
C MET A 1 7.55 -5.94 -5.20
N THR A 2 7.31 -7.16 -4.69
CA THR A 2 6.04 -7.87 -4.99
C THR A 2 4.99 -7.50 -3.96
N VAL A 3 3.81 -7.06 -4.40
CA VAL A 3 2.72 -6.69 -3.49
C VAL A 3 2.13 -7.96 -2.86
N LYS A 4 2.59 -8.31 -1.66
CA LYS A 4 2.08 -9.48 -0.90
C LYS A 4 1.01 -9.10 0.12
N ASN A 5 1.03 -7.85 0.60
CA ASN A 5 0.09 -7.30 1.58
C ASN A 5 -0.45 -5.96 1.05
N CYS A 6 -1.40 -6.02 0.13
CA CYS A 6 -2.12 -4.84 -0.35
C CYS A 6 -3.35 -4.61 0.53
N ALA A 7 -3.57 -3.38 0.98
CA ALA A 7 -4.85 -3.02 1.56
C ALA A 7 -5.98 -3.13 0.51
N ILE A 8 -7.18 -3.47 0.94
CA ILE A 8 -8.38 -3.33 0.11
C ILE A 8 -8.55 -1.84 -0.23
N ASP A 9 -9.02 -1.55 -1.44
CA ASP A 9 -9.14 -0.23 -2.05
C ASP A 9 -7.83 0.46 -2.40
N ALA A 10 -6.70 -0.21 -2.20
CA ALA A 10 -5.42 0.35 -2.64
C ALA A 10 -5.24 0.21 -4.16
N THR A 11 -4.67 1.25 -4.76
CA THR A 11 -4.51 1.39 -6.20
C THR A 11 -3.07 1.23 -6.64
N VAL A 12 -2.90 0.69 -7.85
CA VAL A 12 -1.61 0.63 -8.55
C VAL A 12 -1.79 1.31 -9.91
N THR A 13 -0.96 2.32 -10.16
CA THR A 13 -0.87 2.98 -11.47
C THR A 13 0.04 2.16 -12.37
N ILE A 14 -0.49 1.69 -13.50
CA ILE A 14 0.22 0.81 -14.44
C ILE A 14 1.25 1.62 -15.23
N LYS A 15 2.53 1.26 -15.12
CA LYS A 15 3.61 1.80 -15.96
C LYS A 15 3.88 0.92 -17.18
N GLY A 16 3.60 -0.37 -17.08
CA GLY A 16 3.79 -1.30 -18.18
C GLY A 16 3.33 -2.71 -17.80
N VAL A 17 3.22 -3.55 -18.81
CA VAL A 17 2.82 -4.96 -18.68
C VAL A 17 3.92 -5.82 -19.28
N SER A 18 4.31 -6.87 -18.59
CA SER A 18 5.32 -7.84 -19.03
C SER A 18 4.82 -9.26 -18.83
N LEU A 19 5.35 -10.20 -19.61
CA LEU A 19 5.12 -11.63 -19.40
C LEU A 19 6.23 -12.19 -18.48
N ASP A 20 5.87 -13.01 -17.50
CA ASP A 20 6.77 -13.78 -16.65
C ASP A 20 6.54 -15.27 -16.97
N ASP A 21 7.35 -15.81 -17.87
CA ASP A 21 7.35 -17.20 -18.34
C ASP A 21 8.43 -18.07 -17.68
N GLU A 22 9.35 -17.46 -16.94
CA GLU A 22 10.50 -18.15 -16.33
C GLU A 22 10.27 -18.56 -14.87
N THR A 23 9.44 -17.85 -14.12
CA THR A 23 9.37 -18.03 -12.65
C THR A 23 8.51 -19.22 -12.22
N PHE A 24 7.60 -19.72 -13.06
CA PHE A 24 6.62 -20.74 -12.70
C PHE A 24 6.30 -21.69 -13.87
N ASP A 25 5.67 -22.82 -13.56
CA ASP A 25 5.19 -23.81 -14.54
C ASP A 25 4.17 -23.28 -15.56
N LYS A 26 3.75 -22.02 -15.42
CA LYS A 26 2.80 -21.32 -16.31
C LYS A 26 3.20 -19.87 -16.46
N SER A 27 3.05 -19.33 -17.66
CA SER A 27 3.27 -17.90 -17.94
C SER A 27 2.25 -17.03 -17.22
N TYR A 28 2.71 -15.98 -16.55
CA TYR A 28 1.88 -14.98 -15.89
C TYR A 28 2.03 -13.61 -16.55
N ILE A 29 0.93 -12.87 -16.63
CA ILE A 29 1.00 -11.44 -16.93
C ILE A 29 1.36 -10.70 -15.64
N VAL A 30 2.35 -9.83 -15.74
CA VAL A 30 2.85 -9.01 -14.64
C VAL A 30 2.65 -7.54 -14.98
N ILE A 31 1.88 -6.87 -14.15
CA ILE A 31 1.77 -5.41 -14.17
C ILE A 31 2.95 -4.85 -13.39
N ASN A 32 3.74 -4.00 -14.03
CA ASN A 32 4.73 -3.16 -13.40
C ASN A 32 4.11 -1.77 -13.21
N GLY A 33 4.08 -1.28 -11.98
CA GLY A 33 3.36 -0.05 -11.66
C GLY A 33 3.87 0.63 -10.40
N ILE A 34 3.29 1.79 -10.10
CA ILE A 34 3.52 2.50 -8.84
C ILE A 34 2.38 2.15 -7.90
N TYR A 35 2.72 1.72 -6.69
CA TYR A 35 1.75 1.61 -5.62
C TYR A 35 1.41 3.00 -5.09
N ASP A 36 0.18 3.48 -5.32
CA ASP A 36 -0.16 4.88 -5.09
C ASP A 36 -0.01 5.31 -3.61
N LEU A 37 -0.08 4.36 -2.67
CA LEU A 37 0.07 4.66 -1.24
C LEU A 37 1.52 4.94 -0.83
N SER A 38 2.49 4.13 -1.27
CA SER A 38 3.91 4.33 -0.90
C SER A 38 4.72 5.06 -1.97
N SER A 39 4.14 5.29 -3.15
CA SER A 39 4.84 5.77 -4.34
C SER A 39 6.00 4.86 -4.80
N GLU A 40 6.04 3.62 -4.32
CA GLU A 40 7.09 2.65 -4.67
C GLU A 40 6.73 1.84 -5.91
N GLU A 41 7.75 1.41 -6.63
CA GLU A 41 7.58 0.52 -7.77
C GLU A 41 7.26 -0.91 -7.32
N CYS A 42 6.20 -1.44 -7.89
CA CYS A 42 5.65 -2.73 -7.53
C CYS A 42 5.26 -3.57 -8.74
N ASN A 43 5.37 -4.88 -8.55
CA ASN A 43 4.99 -5.86 -9.56
C ASN A 43 3.77 -6.62 -9.03
N VAL A 44 2.71 -6.61 -9.83
CA VAL A 44 1.46 -7.32 -9.56
C VAL A 44 1.33 -8.46 -10.55
N ARG A 45 1.45 -9.69 -10.04
CA ARG A 45 1.25 -10.90 -10.84
C ARG A 45 -0.23 -11.22 -10.94
N LEU A 46 -0.72 -11.36 -12.17
CA LEU A 46 -2.12 -11.61 -12.44
C LEU A 46 -2.34 -13.06 -12.85
N GLY A 47 -3.14 -13.79 -12.06
CA GLY A 47 -3.77 -15.02 -12.52
C GLY A 47 -4.90 -14.73 -13.50
N VAL A 48 -5.34 -15.75 -14.23
CA VAL A 48 -6.38 -15.67 -15.29
C VAL A 48 -7.64 -14.92 -14.81
N GLN A 49 -8.14 -15.22 -13.62
CA GLN A 49 -9.34 -14.56 -13.08
C GLN A 49 -9.17 -13.07 -12.80
N ASN A 50 -7.95 -12.63 -12.44
CA ASN A 50 -7.69 -11.21 -12.28
C ASN A 50 -7.54 -10.52 -13.63
N LEU A 51 -6.97 -11.21 -14.62
CA LEU A 51 -6.87 -10.70 -15.97
C LEU A 51 -8.25 -10.46 -16.59
N GLU A 52 -9.15 -11.44 -16.49
CA GLU A 52 -10.54 -11.32 -16.95
C GLU A 52 -11.23 -10.11 -16.30
N ARG A 53 -11.11 -9.97 -14.98
CA ARG A 53 -11.73 -8.87 -14.23
C ARG A 53 -11.15 -7.50 -14.58
N ILE A 54 -9.86 -7.42 -14.88
CA ILE A 54 -9.24 -6.16 -15.33
C ILE A 54 -9.67 -5.86 -16.76
N ALA A 55 -9.74 -6.86 -17.63
CA ALA A 55 -10.15 -6.70 -19.03
C ALA A 55 -11.62 -6.25 -19.17
N GLU A 56 -12.50 -6.67 -18.26
CA GLU A 56 -13.89 -6.15 -18.17
C GLU A 56 -13.95 -4.62 -18.03
N ASP A 57 -12.94 -4.01 -17.41
CA ASP A 57 -12.93 -2.58 -17.11
C ASP A 57 -11.97 -1.77 -18.00
N LEU A 58 -10.81 -2.33 -18.36
CA LEU A 58 -9.76 -1.66 -19.14
C LEU A 58 -9.68 -2.11 -20.60
N GLY A 59 -10.48 -3.11 -21.00
CA GLY A 59 -10.41 -3.73 -22.32
C GLY A 59 -9.44 -4.92 -22.37
N ASP A 60 -9.51 -5.71 -23.43
CA ASP A 60 -8.76 -6.96 -23.63
C ASP A 60 -7.33 -6.76 -24.14
N ASN A 61 -6.93 -5.53 -24.47
CA ASN A 61 -5.61 -5.20 -24.95
C ASN A 61 -4.74 -4.62 -23.83
N GLU A 62 -3.86 -5.44 -23.27
CA GLU A 62 -2.99 -5.08 -22.14
C GLU A 62 -2.00 -3.94 -22.44
N THR A 63 -1.67 -3.71 -23.72
CA THR A 63 -0.79 -2.59 -24.11
C THR A 63 -1.44 -1.23 -23.86
N THR A 64 -2.79 -1.19 -23.86
CA THR A 64 -3.58 0.01 -23.62
C THR A 64 -3.79 0.30 -22.13
N TRP A 65 -3.39 -0.63 -21.26
CA TRP A 65 -3.55 -0.47 -19.81
C TRP A 65 -2.50 0.47 -19.21
N THR A 66 -1.43 0.78 -19.94
CA THR A 66 -0.40 1.73 -19.48
C THR A 66 -1.01 3.10 -19.19
N GLY A 67 -0.74 3.64 -18.01
CA GLY A 67 -1.33 4.89 -17.52
C GLY A 67 -2.71 4.73 -16.88
N GLN A 68 -3.33 3.55 -16.97
CA GLN A 68 -4.56 3.23 -16.23
C GLN A 68 -4.23 2.77 -14.80
N LYS A 69 -5.27 2.62 -13.99
CA LYS A 69 -5.15 2.14 -12.61
C LYS A 69 -5.88 0.82 -12.42
N ILE A 70 -5.35 0.01 -11.52
CA ILE A 70 -6.04 -1.15 -10.95
C ILE A 70 -6.22 -0.95 -9.45
N VAL A 71 -7.27 -1.54 -8.89
CA VAL A 71 -7.61 -1.47 -7.48
C VAL A 71 -7.72 -2.87 -6.88
N CYS A 72 -7.21 -3.04 -5.67
CA CYS A 72 -7.38 -4.26 -4.89
C CYS A 72 -8.78 -4.29 -4.28
N ILE A 73 -9.64 -5.18 -4.76
CA ILE A 73 -11.04 -5.28 -4.29
C ILE A 73 -11.22 -6.32 -3.18
N GLY A 74 -10.17 -7.07 -2.84
CA GLY A 74 -10.28 -8.10 -1.81
C GLY A 74 -9.10 -9.06 -1.79
N THR A 75 -9.19 -10.03 -0.88
CA THR A 75 -8.25 -11.16 -0.79
C THR A 75 -9.02 -12.46 -0.88
N GLN A 76 -8.51 -13.41 -1.65
CA GLN A 76 -9.04 -14.77 -1.73
C GLN A 76 -8.02 -15.74 -1.13
N THR A 77 -8.48 -16.62 -0.25
CA THR A 77 -7.67 -17.72 0.28
C THR A 77 -7.85 -18.92 -0.62
N TYR A 78 -6.76 -19.50 -1.12
CA TYR A 78 -6.80 -20.72 -1.92
C TYR A 78 -6.65 -21.94 -1.00
N PRO A 79 -7.71 -22.76 -0.80
CA PRO A 79 -7.63 -23.95 0.03
C PRO A 79 -6.58 -24.90 -0.54
N GLY A 80 -5.63 -25.35 0.29
CA GLY A 80 -4.58 -26.31 -0.10
C GLY A 80 -3.22 -25.70 -0.46
N LEU A 81 -3.13 -24.40 -0.76
CA LEU A 81 -1.85 -23.72 -1.03
C LEU A 81 -1.33 -22.89 0.15
N GLY A 82 -2.17 -22.64 1.17
CA GLY A 82 -1.81 -21.80 2.33
C GLY A 82 -1.53 -20.35 1.99
N THR A 83 -1.77 -19.92 0.75
CA THR A 83 -1.47 -18.59 0.23
C THR A 83 -2.75 -17.79 0.00
N ARG A 84 -2.67 -16.48 0.30
CA ARG A 84 -3.71 -15.50 0.00
C ARG A 84 -3.37 -14.83 -1.33
N GLY A 85 -4.31 -14.86 -2.28
CA GLY A 85 -4.23 -14.05 -3.49
C GLY A 85 -4.97 -12.73 -3.31
N LEU A 86 -4.51 -11.72 -4.03
CA LEU A 86 -5.19 -10.43 -4.13
C LEU A 86 -6.13 -10.46 -5.33
N LEU A 87 -7.31 -9.88 -5.14
CA LEU A 87 -8.31 -9.70 -6.19
C LEU A 87 -8.16 -8.30 -6.75
N TRP A 88 -7.89 -8.21 -8.05
CA TRP A 88 -7.68 -6.95 -8.74
C TRP A 88 -8.79 -6.67 -9.74
N ARG A 89 -9.06 -5.39 -9.95
CA ARG A 89 -10.04 -4.86 -10.91
C ARG A 89 -9.50 -3.58 -11.56
N GLY A 90 -9.90 -3.29 -12.79
CA GLY A 90 -9.56 -2.03 -13.46
C GLY A 90 -10.37 -0.84 -12.92
N VAL A 91 -9.79 0.36 -12.95
CA VAL A 91 -10.50 1.60 -12.65
C VAL A 91 -10.91 2.25 -13.97
N LYS A 92 -12.21 2.33 -14.26
CA LYS A 92 -12.67 2.91 -15.53
C LYS A 92 -12.30 4.39 -15.64
N PRO A 93 -11.77 4.86 -16.78
CA PRO A 93 -11.53 6.27 -17.00
C PRO A 93 -12.85 7.05 -16.87
N GLY A 94 -12.91 7.97 -15.90
CA GLY A 94 -14.10 8.77 -15.60
C GLY A 94 -14.98 8.25 -14.45
N GLN A 95 -14.74 7.06 -13.90
CA GLN A 95 -15.26 6.74 -12.56
C GLN A 95 -14.54 7.63 -11.54
N LYS A 96 -15.30 8.24 -10.61
CA LYS A 96 -14.70 8.81 -9.40
C LYS A 96 -13.89 7.68 -8.77
N GLU A 97 -12.58 7.91 -8.65
CA GLU A 97 -11.68 7.08 -7.84
C GLU A 97 -12.43 6.78 -6.54
N PRO A 98 -12.56 5.49 -6.14
CA PRO A 98 -13.33 5.15 -4.97
C PRO A 98 -12.89 6.08 -3.87
N ALA A 99 -13.83 6.88 -3.34
CA ALA A 99 -13.53 7.89 -2.36
C ALA A 99 -12.83 7.15 -1.24
N ARG A 100 -11.51 7.33 -1.15
CA ARG A 100 -10.73 6.75 -0.08
C ARG A 100 -11.46 7.21 1.18
N ALA A 101 -11.91 6.28 2.01
CA ALA A 101 -11.91 6.62 3.42
C ALA A 101 -10.52 7.22 3.65
N PRO A 102 -10.38 8.45 4.17
CA PRO A 102 -9.06 8.99 4.43
C PRO A 102 -8.27 7.87 5.09
N VAL A 103 -7.04 7.58 4.61
CA VAL A 103 -6.08 6.83 5.45
C VAL A 103 -6.22 7.53 6.77
N ALA A 104 -6.85 6.88 7.76
CA ALA A 104 -7.44 7.59 8.89
C ALA A 104 -6.38 8.57 9.34
N ALA A 105 -6.61 9.88 9.13
CA ALA A 105 -5.56 10.88 9.19
C ALA A 105 -4.81 10.55 10.46
N VAL A 106 -3.55 10.10 10.33
CA VAL A 106 -2.90 9.42 11.45
C VAL A 106 -2.93 10.44 12.56
N ASP A 107 -3.68 10.13 13.61
CA ASP A 107 -3.98 11.08 14.65
C ASP A 107 -2.69 11.22 15.47
N VAL A 108 -1.77 12.02 14.96
CA VAL A 108 -0.47 12.31 15.56
C VAL A 108 -0.71 12.77 16.99
N ASP A 109 -1.71 13.63 17.19
CA ASP A 109 -2.13 14.08 18.51
C ASP A 109 -2.67 12.94 19.36
N GLY A 110 -3.45 12.02 18.78
CA GLY A 110 -3.92 10.80 19.43
C GLY A 110 -2.80 9.88 19.90
N ILE A 111 -1.74 9.70 19.10
CA ILE A 111 -0.58 8.89 19.48
C ILE A 111 0.25 9.62 20.54
N ILE A 112 0.46 10.93 20.40
CA ILE A 112 1.12 11.76 21.43
C ILE A 112 0.37 11.65 22.76
N ASN A 113 -0.96 11.71 22.74
CA ASN A 113 -1.78 11.57 23.94
C ASN A 113 -1.64 10.17 24.56
N LYS A 114 -1.55 9.10 23.75
CA LYS A 114 -1.25 7.74 24.24
C LYS A 114 0.13 7.64 24.89
N ILE A 115 1.14 8.32 24.32
CA ILE A 115 2.48 8.38 24.90
C ILE A 115 2.43 9.07 26.27
N LEU A 116 1.81 10.24 26.35
CA LEU A 116 1.67 11.00 27.60
C LEU A 116 0.86 10.24 28.66
N ALA A 117 -0.16 9.48 28.23
CA ALA A 117 -0.93 8.63 29.14
C ALA A 117 -0.11 7.46 29.71
N ASN A 118 0.82 6.89 28.95
CA ASN A 118 1.70 5.81 29.40
C ASN A 118 2.95 6.31 30.13
N LYS A 119 3.37 7.55 29.87
CA LYS A 119 4.55 8.20 30.45
C LYS A 119 4.15 9.55 31.05
N PRO A 120 3.52 9.55 32.25
CA PRO A 120 3.01 10.78 32.88
C PRO A 120 4.13 11.73 33.33
N ASP A 121 5.38 11.27 33.35
CA ASP A 121 6.58 12.05 33.59
C ASP A 121 7.03 12.87 32.37
N MET A 122 6.49 12.58 31.18
CA MET A 122 6.80 13.30 29.95
C MET A 122 5.83 14.44 29.69
N THR A 123 6.37 15.53 29.13
CA THR A 123 5.56 16.65 28.62
C THR A 123 5.38 16.53 27.11
N ARG A 124 4.32 17.14 26.58
CA ARG A 124 4.10 17.21 25.12
C ARG A 124 5.32 17.74 24.38
N ASN A 125 5.98 18.76 24.94
CA ASN A 125 7.17 19.36 24.34
C ASN A 125 8.36 18.37 24.30
N ALA A 126 8.51 17.54 25.32
CA ALA A 126 9.53 16.49 25.33
C ALA A 126 9.27 15.42 24.25
N VAL A 127 8.01 15.02 24.06
CA VAL A 127 7.62 14.08 22.99
C VAL A 127 7.89 14.68 21.62
N MET A 128 7.52 15.94 21.38
CA MET A 128 7.80 16.64 20.11
C MET A 128 9.29 16.73 19.81
N LYS A 129 10.12 16.97 20.84
CA LYS A 129 11.57 17.01 20.67
C LYS A 129 12.12 15.66 20.22
N LEU A 130 11.63 14.54 20.78
CA LEU A 130 12.04 13.20 20.36
C LEU A 130 11.64 12.90 18.91
N ILE A 131 10.48 13.36 18.48
CA ILE A 131 10.00 13.19 17.09
C ILE A 131 10.94 13.91 16.12
N GLU A 132 11.29 15.17 16.42
CA GLU A 132 12.23 15.95 15.61
C GLU A 132 13.64 15.35 15.60
N GLU A 133 14.12 14.85 16.75
CA GLU A 133 15.39 14.14 16.82
C GLU A 133 15.39 12.87 15.96
N GLU A 134 14.29 12.12 15.93
CA GLU A 134 14.16 10.90 15.12
C GLU A 134 14.10 11.22 13.62
N LYS A 135 13.39 12.28 13.24
CA LYS A 135 13.39 12.81 11.85
C LYS A 135 14.79 13.24 11.41
N ALA A 136 15.53 13.92 12.29
CA ALA A 136 16.88 14.37 12.03
C ALA A 136 17.85 13.20 11.84
N LYS A 137 17.75 12.14 12.66
CA LYS A 137 18.55 10.91 12.50
C LYS A 137 18.30 10.23 11.16
N ALA A 138 17.06 10.27 10.68
CA ALA A 138 16.70 9.70 9.38
C ALA A 138 17.02 10.63 8.19
N GLY A 139 17.73 11.74 8.40
CA GLY A 139 18.12 12.65 7.31
C GLY A 139 16.94 13.28 6.59
N GLY A 140 15.79 13.45 7.27
CA GLY A 140 14.58 14.00 6.66
C GLY A 140 13.78 13.03 5.78
N LEU A 141 14.11 11.72 5.81
CA LEU A 141 13.36 10.69 5.08
C LEU A 141 12.07 10.22 5.81
N LEU A 142 11.91 10.58 7.08
CA LEU A 142 10.73 10.22 7.87
C LEU A 142 9.66 11.32 7.82
N THR A 143 8.42 10.89 7.61
CA THR A 143 7.23 11.72 7.87
C THR A 143 7.01 11.88 9.37
N ASP A 144 6.30 12.94 9.77
CA ASP A 144 5.94 13.18 11.18
C ASP A 144 5.22 11.98 11.81
N GLU A 145 4.37 11.32 11.02
CA GLU A 145 3.63 10.12 11.40
C GLU A 145 4.56 8.94 11.69
N ALA A 146 5.52 8.66 10.79
CA ALA A 146 6.47 7.58 10.97
C ALA A 146 7.40 7.82 12.16
N ALA A 147 7.82 9.07 12.35
CA ALA A 147 8.65 9.47 13.48
C ALA A 147 7.90 9.33 14.82
N VAL A 148 6.62 9.72 14.88
CA VAL A 148 5.75 9.54 16.05
C VAL A 148 5.60 8.06 16.42
N HIS A 149 5.37 7.18 15.44
CA HIS A 149 5.27 5.74 15.68
C HIS A 149 6.58 5.13 16.16
N LEU A 150 7.72 5.56 15.62
CA LEU A 150 9.04 5.13 16.09
C LEU A 150 9.28 5.57 17.54
N VAL A 151 8.97 6.82 17.87
CA VAL A 151 9.07 7.33 19.24
C VAL A 151 8.15 6.55 20.19
N ALA A 152 6.89 6.31 19.80
CA ALA A 152 5.96 5.49 20.58
C ALA A 152 6.54 4.09 20.85
N SER A 153 7.05 3.42 19.81
CA SER A 153 7.66 2.10 19.92
C SER A 153 8.91 2.10 20.81
N ASN A 154 9.78 3.09 20.65
CA ASN A 154 10.99 3.26 21.48
C ASN A 154 10.63 3.51 22.97
N LEU A 155 9.49 4.14 23.23
CA LEU A 155 8.96 4.36 24.57
C LEU A 155 8.14 3.19 25.11
N GLY A 156 7.93 2.12 24.33
CA GLY A 156 7.18 0.92 24.70
C GLY A 156 5.65 1.06 24.58
N VAL A 157 5.18 2.05 23.82
CA VAL A 157 3.75 2.37 23.62
C VAL A 157 3.28 1.74 22.31
N LYS A 158 2.27 0.86 22.38
CA LYS A 158 1.67 0.16 21.22
C LYS A 158 0.29 0.70 20.88
#